data_AF-A0AA43EAQ1-F1
#
_entry.id   AF-A0AA43EAQ1-F1
#
_cell.length_a   1.000
_cell.length_b   1.000
_cell.length_c   1.000
_cell.angle_alpha   90.00
_cell.angle_beta   90.00
_cell.angle_gamma   90.00
#
_symmetry.space_group_name_H-M   'P 1'
#
loop_
_entity.id
_entity.type
_entity.pdbx_description
1 polymer ?
#
loop_
_entity_poly.entity_id
_entity_poly.type
_entity_poly.pdbx_seq_one_letter_code
_entity_poly.pdbx_strand_id
1 'polypeptide(L)'
;MKKFVLTVAMVALFASPSFAQTGAMGLFADNQGLSCNITVPVLAPFNIYVVHKSPGGATGAQWVMNAPTGPTFFFNGGSVANANILSIGAADSDLSLAYGGCISGDFHTYTLAFFATAAVPNCSYMSLVAAPNKVGVISVDCIFAEIPVIPGQGILNADGTCDCNVATQESTWGKVKSLYR
;
A
#
# COMPACT_ATOMS: atom_id res chain seq x y z
N MET A 1 -20.05 48.32 13.09
CA MET A 1 -20.11 47.53 11.82
C MET A 1 -18.74 47.40 11.12
N LYS A 2 -17.84 48.40 11.13
CA LYS A 2 -16.51 48.31 10.46
C LYS A 2 -15.51 47.28 11.02
N LYS A 3 -15.59 46.91 12.31
CA LYS A 3 -14.66 45.94 12.94
C LYS A 3 -14.93 44.47 12.56
N PHE A 4 -16.16 44.15 12.12
CA PHE A 4 -16.51 42.78 11.73
C PHE A 4 -15.93 42.41 10.35
N VAL A 5 -15.84 43.39 9.44
CA VAL A 5 -15.32 43.18 8.07
C VAL A 5 -13.82 42.86 8.06
N LEU A 6 -13.04 43.45 8.98
CA LEU A 6 -11.59 43.23 9.03
C LEU A 6 -11.23 41.80 9.52
N THR A 7 -12.05 41.22 10.39
CA THR A 7 -11.80 39.90 10.99
C THR A 7 -12.04 38.79 9.96
N VAL A 8 -13.04 38.94 9.08
CA VAL A 8 -13.35 37.98 8.02
C VAL A 8 -12.29 37.99 6.91
N ALA A 9 -11.74 39.16 6.58
CA ALA A 9 -10.67 39.27 5.58
C ALA A 9 -9.35 38.61 6.03
N MET A 10 -9.05 38.61 7.33
CA MET A 10 -7.82 38.02 7.86
C MET A 10 -7.86 36.49 7.90
N VAL A 11 -9.03 35.88 8.13
CA VAL A 11 -9.19 34.40 8.13
C VAL A 11 -9.06 33.81 6.72
N ALA A 12 -9.43 34.56 5.67
CA ALA A 12 -9.28 34.11 4.28
C ALA A 12 -7.81 34.12 3.79
N LEU A 13 -6.94 34.93 4.39
CA LEU A 13 -5.52 35.03 4.01
C LEU A 13 -4.63 33.92 4.61
N PHE A 14 -5.12 33.18 5.60
CA PHE A 14 -4.43 32.02 6.18
C PHE A 14 -4.99 30.67 5.71
N ALA A 15 -5.92 30.68 4.75
CA ALA A 15 -6.35 29.47 4.07
C ALA A 15 -5.28 29.03 3.07
N SER A 16 -4.17 28.50 3.58
CA SER A 16 -3.19 27.79 2.75
C SER A 16 -3.90 26.65 2.02
N PRO A 17 -3.68 26.45 0.71
CA PRO A 17 -4.16 25.26 0.04
C PRO A 17 -3.54 24.05 0.73
N SER A 18 -4.38 23.26 1.42
CA SER A 18 -4.00 21.95 1.90
C SER A 18 -3.85 21.05 0.68
N PHE A 19 -2.61 20.80 0.25
CA PHE A 19 -2.30 19.74 -0.69
C PHE A 19 -2.38 18.38 0.03
N ALA A 20 -3.59 17.98 0.42
CA ALA A 20 -3.85 16.66 1.02
C ALA A 20 -3.95 15.56 -0.06
N GLN A 21 -3.07 15.58 -1.07
CA GLN A 21 -2.99 14.52 -2.08
C GLN A 21 -1.98 13.46 -1.67
N THR A 22 -2.08 12.96 -0.44
CA THR A 22 -1.28 11.83 -0.01
C THR A 22 -1.74 10.60 -0.80
N GLY A 23 -0.92 10.16 -1.76
CA GLY A 23 -1.14 8.92 -2.48
C GLY A 23 -1.12 7.71 -1.53
N ALA A 24 -1.60 6.58 -2.03
CA ALA A 24 -1.53 5.31 -1.33
C ALA A 24 -0.83 4.27 -2.19
N MET A 25 -0.12 3.34 -1.57
CA MET A 25 0.50 2.22 -2.28
C MET A 25 0.21 0.93 -1.54
N GLY A 26 -0.37 -0.05 -2.22
CA GLY A 26 -0.84 -1.28 -1.58
C GLY A 26 -0.60 -2.54 -2.39
N LEU A 27 -0.96 -3.66 -1.79
CA LEU A 27 -0.86 -5.01 -2.34
C LEU A 27 -2.25 -5.53 -2.69
N PHE A 28 -2.40 -6.09 -3.88
CA PHE A 28 -3.68 -6.47 -4.45
C PHE A 28 -3.58 -7.82 -5.16
N ALA A 29 -4.73 -8.48 -5.33
CA ALA A 29 -4.85 -9.74 -6.05
C ALA A 29 -4.95 -9.57 -7.57
N ASP A 30 -5.19 -8.33 -8.03
CA ASP A 30 -5.23 -7.96 -9.44
C ASP A 30 -4.41 -6.69 -9.71
N ASN A 31 -4.05 -6.50 -10.98
CA ASN A 31 -3.25 -5.37 -11.43
C ASN A 31 -4.02 -4.04 -11.52
N GLN A 32 -5.33 -4.01 -11.27
CA GLN A 32 -6.12 -2.79 -11.25
C GLN A 32 -6.34 -2.27 -9.82
N GLY A 33 -5.91 -3.03 -8.81
CA GLY A 33 -6.03 -2.64 -7.41
C GLY A 33 -7.47 -2.62 -6.93
N LEU A 34 -8.31 -3.52 -7.46
CA LEU A 34 -9.74 -3.62 -7.14
C LEU A 34 -10.03 -4.68 -6.07
N SER A 35 -9.24 -5.75 -6.03
CA SER A 35 -9.38 -6.86 -5.08
C SER A 35 -8.20 -6.87 -4.11
N CYS A 36 -8.51 -6.71 -2.83
CA CYS A 36 -7.51 -6.89 -1.77
C CYS A 36 -7.44 -8.35 -1.27
N ASN A 37 -8.36 -9.22 -1.71
CA ASN A 37 -8.43 -10.62 -1.30
C ASN A 37 -7.50 -11.48 -2.16
N ILE A 38 -6.34 -11.83 -1.61
CA ILE A 38 -5.30 -12.61 -2.27
C ILE A 38 -5.50 -14.08 -1.90
N THR A 39 -6.03 -14.86 -2.82
CA THR A 39 -6.13 -16.32 -2.67
C THR A 39 -4.76 -16.95 -2.82
N VAL A 40 -4.27 -17.59 -1.77
CA VAL A 40 -3.00 -18.33 -1.78
C VAL A 40 -3.28 -19.81 -2.10
N PRO A 41 -2.82 -20.33 -3.25
CA PRO A 41 -3.03 -21.72 -3.61
C PRO A 41 -2.15 -22.66 -2.76
N VAL A 42 -2.42 -23.96 -2.81
CA VAL A 42 -1.57 -24.98 -2.16
C VAL A 42 -0.66 -25.61 -3.21
N LEU A 43 0.65 -25.64 -2.96
CA LEU A 43 1.67 -26.24 -3.86
C LEU A 43 1.66 -25.63 -5.28
N ALA A 44 1.46 -24.31 -5.37
CA ALA A 44 1.39 -23.61 -6.63
C ALA A 44 1.97 -22.18 -6.55
N PRO A 45 2.44 -21.64 -7.68
CA PRO A 45 2.83 -20.25 -7.77
C PRO A 45 1.60 -19.33 -7.75
N PHE A 46 1.78 -18.12 -7.23
CA PHE A 46 0.79 -17.04 -7.29
C PHE A 46 1.48 -15.68 -7.31
N ASN A 47 0.73 -14.66 -7.75
CA ASN A 47 1.23 -13.30 -7.87
C ASN A 47 0.45 -12.37 -6.94
N ILE A 48 1.16 -11.36 -6.42
CA ILE A 48 0.59 -10.21 -5.74
C ILE A 48 1.02 -8.96 -6.50
N TYR A 49 0.08 -8.04 -6.72
CA TYR A 49 0.29 -6.83 -7.51
C TYR A 49 0.46 -5.63 -6.59
N VAL A 50 1.51 -4.85 -6.81
CA VAL A 50 1.74 -3.57 -6.14
C VAL A 50 1.11 -2.47 -6.99
N VAL A 51 0.12 -1.78 -6.44
CA VAL A 51 -0.59 -0.70 -7.12
C VAL A 51 -0.35 0.61 -6.38
N HIS A 52 0.04 1.63 -7.15
CA HIS A 52 0.20 2.99 -6.68
C HIS A 52 -1.03 3.80 -7.07
N LYS A 53 -1.69 4.39 -6.08
CA LYS A 53 -2.82 5.30 -6.22
C LYS A 53 -2.33 6.72 -5.97
N SER A 54 -1.94 7.42 -7.04
CA SER A 54 -1.36 8.77 -6.95
C SER A 54 -2.20 9.79 -7.72
N PRO A 55 -3.15 10.49 -7.08
CA PRO A 55 -3.99 11.48 -7.76
C PRO A 55 -3.18 12.68 -8.27
N GLY A 56 -2.11 13.06 -7.58
CA GLY A 56 -1.20 14.15 -7.97
C GLY A 56 -0.11 13.74 -8.96
N GLY A 57 -0.02 12.45 -9.27
CA GLY A 57 1.03 11.86 -10.08
C GLY A 57 2.31 11.55 -9.30
N ALA A 58 3.06 10.59 -9.81
CA ALA A 58 4.34 10.18 -9.25
C ALA A 58 5.33 9.85 -10.37
N THR A 59 6.62 10.03 -10.07
CA THR A 59 7.76 9.69 -10.93
C THR A 59 8.56 8.50 -10.41
N GLY A 60 8.33 8.08 -9.16
CA GLY A 60 8.97 6.91 -8.57
C GLY A 60 8.41 6.56 -7.19
N ALA A 61 8.90 5.48 -6.62
CA ALA A 61 8.60 5.09 -5.24
C ALA A 61 9.70 4.21 -4.65
N GLN A 62 9.77 4.15 -3.32
CA GLN A 62 10.69 3.29 -2.59
C GLN A 62 9.97 2.63 -1.40
N TRP A 63 10.10 1.31 -1.30
CA TRP A 63 9.43 0.50 -0.27
C TRP A 63 10.12 -0.83 -0.04
N VAL A 64 9.71 -1.48 1.05
CA VAL A 64 10.01 -2.89 1.35
C VAL A 64 8.73 -3.63 1.63
N MET A 65 8.66 -4.87 1.19
CA MET A 65 7.58 -5.78 1.51
C MET A 65 7.88 -6.48 2.82
N ASN A 66 6.91 -6.45 3.72
CA ASN A 66 6.92 -7.22 4.95
C ASN A 66 5.94 -8.39 4.81
N ALA A 67 6.47 -9.61 4.75
CA ALA A 67 5.69 -10.83 4.72
C ALA A 67 5.17 -11.20 6.14
N PRO A 68 4.02 -11.89 6.25
CA PRO A 68 3.55 -12.37 7.55
C PRO A 68 4.53 -13.38 8.15
N THR A 69 4.56 -13.46 9.49
CA THR A 69 5.34 -14.48 10.21
C THR A 69 4.75 -15.88 10.00
N GLY A 70 5.63 -16.88 9.84
CA GLY A 70 5.23 -18.27 9.58
C GLY A 70 4.66 -18.53 8.17
N PRO A 71 5.18 -17.89 7.10
CA PRO A 71 4.58 -18.03 5.79
C PRO A 71 4.79 -19.45 5.27
N THR A 72 3.71 -20.07 4.82
CA THR A 72 3.74 -21.32 4.06
C THR A 72 4.03 -21.06 2.58
N PHE A 73 4.75 -19.99 2.28
CA PHE A 73 5.16 -19.56 0.96
C PHE A 73 6.49 -18.82 1.05
N PHE A 74 7.22 -18.79 -0.06
CA PHE A 74 8.47 -18.05 -0.17
C PHE A 74 8.43 -17.10 -1.37
N PHE A 75 9.15 -15.98 -1.23
CA PHE A 75 9.33 -15.02 -2.30
C PHE A 75 10.21 -15.64 -3.38
N ASN A 76 9.71 -15.66 -4.62
CA ASN A 76 10.40 -16.26 -5.78
C ASN A 76 11.00 -15.19 -6.71
N GLY A 77 10.76 -13.91 -6.41
CA GLY A 77 11.22 -12.77 -7.20
C GLY A 77 10.08 -11.85 -7.61
N GLY A 78 10.37 -10.86 -8.44
CA GLY A 78 9.37 -9.95 -8.94
C GLY A 78 9.80 -9.24 -10.22
N SER A 79 8.86 -8.52 -10.82
CA SER A 79 9.07 -7.80 -12.07
C SER A 79 8.30 -6.50 -12.10
N VAL A 80 8.86 -5.51 -12.78
CA VAL A 80 8.18 -4.24 -13.06
C VAL A 80 7.00 -4.44 -14.01
N ALA A 81 5.94 -3.66 -13.83
CA ALA A 81 4.72 -3.77 -14.62
C ALA A 81 4.88 -3.36 -16.10
N ASN A 82 5.85 -2.49 -16.40
CA ASN A 82 6.09 -1.93 -17.73
C ASN A 82 7.60 -1.76 -17.94
N ALA A 83 8.08 -1.94 -19.17
CA ALA A 83 9.47 -1.74 -19.58
C ALA A 83 10.01 -0.32 -19.33
N ASN A 84 9.14 0.68 -19.19
CA ASN A 84 9.52 2.05 -18.86
C ASN A 84 9.85 2.26 -17.37
N ILE A 85 9.50 1.29 -16.52
CA ILE A 85 9.80 1.35 -15.08
C ILE A 85 11.17 0.71 -14.88
N LEU A 86 12.08 1.47 -14.27
CA LEU A 86 13.37 0.96 -13.81
C LEU A 86 13.26 0.59 -12.34
N SER A 87 13.88 -0.53 -11.95
CA SER A 87 13.92 -0.99 -10.56
C SER A 87 15.36 -1.17 -10.10
N ILE A 88 15.64 -0.76 -8.87
CA ILE A 88 16.92 -0.99 -8.18
C ILE A 88 16.62 -1.65 -6.84
N GLY A 89 17.38 -2.71 -6.51
CA GLY A 89 17.22 -3.47 -5.28
C GLY A 89 16.19 -4.60 -5.40
N ALA A 90 15.65 -5.03 -4.26
CA ALA A 90 14.74 -6.18 -4.17
C ALA A 90 13.57 -5.89 -3.21
N ALA A 91 12.40 -6.44 -3.54
CA ALA A 91 11.15 -6.18 -2.82
C ALA A 91 11.19 -6.55 -1.33
N ASP A 92 12.04 -7.50 -0.93
CA ASP A 92 12.16 -8.01 0.44
C ASP A 92 13.23 -7.28 1.29
N SER A 93 13.96 -6.31 0.72
CA SER A 93 15.08 -5.65 1.41
C SER A 93 15.12 -4.14 1.22
N ASP A 94 15.03 -3.66 -0.02
CA ASP A 94 14.89 -2.25 -0.40
C ASP A 94 14.61 -2.21 -1.91
N LEU A 95 13.39 -1.85 -2.32
CA LEU A 95 13.05 -1.69 -3.73
C LEU A 95 12.77 -0.22 -4.04
N SER A 96 13.59 0.33 -4.94
CA SER A 96 13.37 1.64 -5.54
C SER A 96 12.90 1.49 -6.98
N LEU A 97 11.85 2.22 -7.35
CA LEU A 97 11.24 2.24 -8.67
C LEU A 97 11.28 3.65 -9.24
N ALA A 98 11.68 3.79 -10.50
CA ALA A 98 11.57 5.01 -11.28
C ALA A 98 10.63 4.77 -12.47
N TYR A 99 9.57 5.55 -12.62
CA TYR A 99 8.49 5.30 -13.57
C TYR A 99 8.76 5.82 -14.99
N GLY A 100 9.89 6.51 -15.20
CA GLY A 100 10.26 7.10 -16.49
C GLY A 100 9.46 8.35 -16.89
N GLY A 101 8.45 8.73 -16.12
CA GLY A 101 7.63 9.92 -16.31
C GLY A 101 6.68 10.16 -15.14
N CYS A 102 5.99 11.30 -15.15
CA CYS A 102 4.92 11.63 -14.19
C CYS A 102 3.65 10.86 -14.58
N ILE A 103 3.28 9.84 -13.80
CA ILE A 103 2.09 9.01 -14.01
C ILE A 103 1.08 9.33 -12.91
N SER A 104 -0.16 9.66 -13.29
CA SER A 104 -1.26 9.96 -12.36
C SER A 104 -2.36 8.90 -12.42
N GLY A 105 -3.16 8.84 -11.35
CA GLY A 105 -4.23 7.86 -11.18
C GLY A 105 -3.77 6.59 -10.47
N ASP A 106 -4.50 5.51 -10.70
CA ASP A 106 -4.23 4.18 -10.14
C ASP A 106 -3.49 3.34 -11.19
N PHE A 107 -2.28 2.88 -10.87
CA PHE A 107 -1.47 2.09 -11.80
C PHE A 107 -0.65 1.01 -11.11
N HIS A 108 -0.52 -0.13 -11.77
CA HIS A 108 0.32 -1.24 -11.36
C HIS A 108 1.79 -0.90 -11.58
N THR A 109 2.62 -1.10 -10.55
CA THR A 109 4.05 -0.77 -10.60
C THR A 109 4.94 -2.01 -10.60
N TYR A 110 4.56 -3.03 -9.84
CA TYR A 110 5.40 -4.21 -9.60
C TYR A 110 4.57 -5.46 -9.35
N THR A 111 5.03 -6.60 -9.84
CA THR A 111 4.44 -7.93 -9.58
C THR A 111 5.38 -8.70 -8.69
N LEU A 112 4.87 -9.17 -7.55
CA LEU A 112 5.57 -10.05 -6.63
C LEU A 112 5.17 -11.49 -6.93
N ALA A 113 6.14 -12.34 -7.23
CA ALA A 113 5.92 -13.76 -7.49
C ALA A 113 6.28 -14.58 -6.24
N PHE A 114 5.36 -15.46 -5.87
CA PHE A 114 5.51 -16.35 -4.72
C PHE A 114 5.26 -17.80 -5.13
N PHE A 115 5.75 -18.72 -4.32
CA PHE A 115 5.37 -20.12 -4.38
C PHE A 115 4.90 -20.58 -3.01
N ALA A 116 3.67 -21.07 -2.94
CA ALA A 116 3.08 -21.59 -1.72
C ALA A 116 3.37 -23.09 -1.56
N THR A 117 3.90 -23.48 -0.41
CA THR A 117 4.19 -24.87 -0.03
C THR A 117 3.07 -25.51 0.80
N ALA A 118 2.24 -24.71 1.46
CA ALA A 118 1.04 -25.16 2.17
C ALA A 118 -0.02 -24.04 2.28
N ALA A 119 -1.19 -24.36 2.81
CA ALA A 119 -2.25 -23.39 3.04
C ALA A 119 -1.80 -22.32 4.05
N VAL A 120 -1.98 -21.05 3.70
CA VAL A 120 -1.75 -19.91 4.59
C VAL A 120 -2.95 -19.76 5.52
N PRO A 121 -2.74 -19.50 6.83
CA PRO A 121 -3.84 -19.19 7.73
C PRO A 121 -4.71 -18.06 7.18
N ASN A 122 -6.03 -18.25 7.23
CA ASN A 122 -6.98 -17.22 6.82
C ASN A 122 -6.67 -15.92 7.55
N CYS A 123 -6.82 -14.80 6.86
CA CYS A 123 -6.59 -13.47 7.43
C CYS A 123 -5.16 -13.17 7.86
N SER A 124 -4.19 -13.72 7.12
CA SER A 124 -2.81 -13.27 7.21
C SER A 124 -2.61 -12.00 6.38
N TYR A 125 -1.72 -11.10 6.79
CA TYR A 125 -1.52 -9.82 6.11
C TYR A 125 -0.11 -9.72 5.56
N MET A 126 0.00 -9.17 4.36
CA MET A 126 1.25 -8.68 3.80
C MET A 126 1.16 -7.17 3.68
N SER A 127 2.24 -6.46 3.97
CA SER A 127 2.23 -5.00 3.97
C SER A 127 3.45 -4.42 3.28
N LEU A 128 3.29 -3.25 2.67
CA LEU A 128 4.42 -2.41 2.31
C LEU A 128 4.84 -1.59 3.53
N VAL A 129 6.14 -1.54 3.78
CA VAL A 129 6.75 -0.81 4.90
C VAL A 129 7.85 0.10 4.36
N ALA A 130 8.32 1.00 5.23
CA ALA A 130 9.42 1.89 4.92
C ALA A 130 10.68 1.10 4.56
N ALA A 131 11.39 1.55 3.52
CA ALA A 131 12.73 1.06 3.23
C ALA A 131 13.72 1.44 4.33
N PRO A 132 14.89 0.76 4.44
CA PRO A 132 15.90 1.10 5.43
C PRO A 132 16.25 2.59 5.36
N ASN A 133 16.30 3.24 6.53
CA ASN A 133 16.58 4.68 6.68
C ASN A 133 15.47 5.63 6.16
N LYS A 134 14.27 5.13 5.87
CA LYS A 134 13.08 5.96 5.58
C LYS A 134 12.08 5.88 6.73
N VAL A 135 11.26 6.93 6.89
CA VAL A 135 10.23 7.02 7.95
C VAL A 135 8.91 6.36 7.51
N GLY A 136 8.69 6.21 6.21
CA GLY A 136 7.49 5.62 5.61
C GLY A 136 7.78 5.07 4.23
N VAL A 137 6.74 4.53 3.57
CA VAL A 137 6.81 4.28 2.13
C VAL A 137 6.90 5.62 1.42
N ILE A 138 7.86 5.75 0.52
CA ILE A 138 8.15 7.00 -0.19
C ILE A 138 7.62 6.92 -1.61
N SER A 139 6.96 7.98 -2.06
CA SER A 139 6.72 8.28 -3.47
C SER A 139 7.51 9.52 -3.84
N VAL A 140 7.90 9.63 -5.11
CA VAL A 140 8.48 10.86 -5.66
C VAL A 140 7.41 11.51 -6.54
N ASP A 141 7.06 12.76 -6.26
CA ASP A 141 6.04 13.48 -7.05
C ASP A 141 6.58 13.92 -8.42
N CYS A 142 5.76 14.68 -9.17
CA CYS A 142 6.12 15.13 -10.51
C CYS A 142 7.10 16.33 -10.56
N ILE A 143 7.46 16.89 -9.40
CA ILE A 143 8.51 17.91 -9.25
C ILE A 143 9.75 17.35 -8.53
N PHE A 144 9.85 16.02 -8.42
CA PHE A 144 10.96 15.30 -7.79
C PHE A 144 11.07 15.49 -6.27
N ALA A 145 9.98 15.85 -5.58
CA ALA A 145 9.95 15.86 -4.13
C ALA A 145 9.58 14.47 -3.58
N GLU A 146 10.32 14.01 -2.56
CA GLU A 146 9.93 12.82 -1.80
C GLU A 146 8.73 13.15 -0.90
N ILE A 147 7.64 12.41 -1.10
CA ILE A 147 6.41 12.51 -0.31
C ILE A 147 6.12 11.16 0.35
N PRO A 148 5.78 11.11 1.65
CA PRO A 148 5.32 9.88 2.26
C PRO A 148 3.95 9.50 1.68
N VAL A 149 3.74 8.21 1.42
CA VAL A 149 2.44 7.67 1.00
C VAL A 149 1.90 6.71 2.05
N ILE A 150 0.58 6.56 2.06
CA ILE A 150 -0.09 5.64 3.00
C ILE A 150 0.16 4.21 2.51
N PRO A 151 0.83 3.36 3.31
CA PRO A 151 0.99 1.95 2.95
C PRO A 151 -0.35 1.21 3.09
N GLY A 152 -0.72 0.48 2.04
CA GLY A 152 -1.80 -0.47 2.02
C GLY A 152 -1.31 -1.88 2.35
N GLN A 153 -2.26 -2.74 2.73
CA GLN A 153 -2.02 -4.14 3.05
C GLN A 153 -2.79 -5.03 2.09
N GLY A 154 -2.20 -6.18 1.76
CA GLY A 154 -2.87 -7.28 1.06
C GLY A 154 -3.31 -8.32 2.08
N ILE A 155 -4.55 -8.81 1.95
CA ILE A 155 -5.12 -9.80 2.86
C ILE A 155 -5.06 -11.16 2.17
N LEU A 156 -4.38 -12.11 2.79
CA LEU A 156 -4.23 -13.47 2.29
C LEU A 156 -5.40 -14.34 2.78
N ASN A 157 -6.02 -15.06 1.85
CA ASN A 157 -7.13 -15.98 2.10
C ASN A 157 -8.26 -15.33 2.93
N ALA A 158 -8.69 -14.14 2.52
CA ALA A 158 -9.86 -13.52 3.11
C ALA A 158 -11.12 -14.31 2.71
N ASP A 159 -12.16 -14.27 3.53
CA ASP A 159 -13.43 -15.03 3.36
C ASP A 159 -14.34 -14.48 2.25
N GLY A 160 -13.74 -13.86 1.22
CA GLY A 160 -14.44 -13.10 0.20
C GLY A 160 -14.66 -11.65 0.57
N THR A 161 -14.42 -11.25 1.83
CA THR A 161 -14.47 -9.85 2.25
C THR A 161 -13.07 -9.26 2.40
N CYS A 162 -12.91 -7.98 2.08
CA CYS A 162 -11.66 -7.23 2.31
C CYS A 162 -11.46 -6.84 3.79
N ASP A 163 -12.15 -7.53 4.68
CA ASP A 163 -12.15 -7.30 6.11
C ASP A 163 -12.06 -8.66 6.78
N CYS A 164 -11.19 -8.80 7.76
CA CYS A 164 -10.90 -10.11 8.32
C CYS A 164 -11.52 -10.35 9.68
N ASN A 165 -12.42 -9.46 10.14
CA ASN A 165 -13.24 -9.60 11.36
C ASN A 165 -12.48 -10.13 12.60
N VAL A 166 -11.16 -9.93 12.65
CA VAL A 166 -10.34 -10.32 13.79
C VAL A 166 -10.56 -9.28 14.86
N ALA A 167 -11.12 -9.71 16.00
CA ALA A 167 -11.33 -8.85 17.16
C ALA A 167 -10.03 -8.12 17.54
N THR A 168 -9.98 -6.83 17.28
CA THR A 168 -8.82 -5.99 17.53
C THR A 168 -8.70 -5.74 19.05
N GLN A 169 -7.68 -6.35 19.66
CA GLN A 169 -7.26 -6.26 21.07
C GLN A 169 -8.03 -7.05 22.15
N GLU A 170 -7.25 -7.67 23.05
CA GLU A 170 -7.65 -8.31 24.31
C GLU A 170 -8.41 -7.40 25.29
N SER A 171 -8.36 -6.07 25.14
CA SER A 171 -8.80 -5.10 26.16
C SER A 171 -9.96 -4.19 25.79
N THR A 172 -10.61 -4.34 24.64
CA THR A 172 -11.85 -3.58 24.34
C THR A 172 -13.05 -4.48 24.09
N TRP A 173 -14.24 -3.89 24.26
CA TRP A 173 -15.57 -4.52 24.14
C TRP A 173 -15.82 -5.29 22.82
N GLY A 174 -14.94 -5.17 21.83
CA GLY A 174 -14.95 -5.98 20.61
C GLY A 174 -14.83 -7.49 20.86
N LYS A 175 -14.01 -7.95 21.81
CA LYS A 175 -13.88 -9.38 22.16
C LYS A 175 -15.17 -9.96 22.76
N VAL A 176 -15.95 -9.15 23.47
CA VAL A 176 -17.22 -9.58 24.08
C VAL A 176 -18.28 -9.79 22.99
N LYS A 177 -18.34 -8.91 21.99
CA LYS A 177 -19.30 -9.06 20.88
C LYS A 177 -18.99 -10.24 19.95
N SER A 178 -17.72 -10.64 19.84
CA SER A 178 -17.32 -11.84 19.09
C SER A 178 -17.55 -13.16 19.83
N LEU A 179 -17.90 -13.15 21.14
CA LEU A 179 -18.15 -14.37 21.94
C LEU A 179 -19.61 -14.84 21.98
N TYR A 180 -20.56 -14.03 21.48
CA TYR A 180 -22.00 -14.36 21.46
C TYR A 180 -22.54 -14.63 20.04
N ARG A 181 -21.67 -15.05 19.11
CA ARG A 181 -22.07 -15.56 17.80
C ARG A 181 -21.55 -16.98 17.61
#